data_AF-A0A2I1F2Z6-F1
#
_entry.id   AF-A0A2I1F2Z6-F1
#
_cell.length_a   1.000
_cell.length_b   1.000
_cell.length_c   1.000
_cell.angle_alpha   90.00
_cell.angle_beta   90.00
_cell.angle_gamma   90.00
#
_symmetry.space_group_name_H-M   'P 1'
#
loop_
_entity.id
_entity.type
_entity.pdbx_description
1 polymer ?
#
loop_
_entity_poly.entity_id
_entity_poly.type
_entity_poly.pdbx_seq_one_letter_code
_entity_poly.pdbx_strand_id
1 'polypeptide(L)'
;MRDFVVQIWPLTKDQLNFLYKKVLKFIVEDSQPFYILESKSFKELLLLLHLFFELLTDKVLENLLNNMFKAGQTQLKDIFEKVEKISLTTDFWTSRGQQKYIGVTAYWISNDFNLNILFIILIHLKL
;
A
#
# COMPACT_ATOMS: atom_id res chain seq x y z
N MET A 1 -13.89 -40.36 23.89
CA MET A 1 -14.34 -39.24 23.03
C MET A 1 -13.07 -38.46 22.72
N ARG A 2 -12.61 -38.43 21.46
CA ARG A 2 -11.34 -37.78 21.12
C ARG A 2 -11.52 -36.28 21.23
N ASP A 3 -10.84 -35.67 22.19
CA ASP A 3 -10.68 -34.22 22.25
C ASP A 3 -9.95 -33.78 20.98
N PHE A 4 -10.71 -33.30 20.01
CA PHE A 4 -10.16 -32.52 18.90
C PHE A 4 -9.79 -31.15 19.45
N VAL A 5 -8.70 -31.10 20.21
CA VAL A 5 -7.94 -29.87 20.35
C VAL A 5 -7.42 -29.58 18.95
N VAL A 6 -8.05 -28.63 18.26
CA VAL A 6 -7.47 -28.05 17.05
C VAL A 6 -6.09 -27.55 17.47
N GLN A 7 -5.04 -28.28 17.10
CA GLN A 7 -3.66 -27.81 17.28
C GLN A 7 -3.49 -26.62 16.33
N ILE A 8 -3.78 -25.44 16.86
CA ILE A 8 -3.49 -24.18 16.18
C ILE A 8 -2.00 -23.96 16.37
N TRP A 9 -1.22 -24.28 15.34
CA TRP A 9 0.20 -24.00 15.32
C TRP A 9 0.40 -22.49 15.11
N PRO A 10 1.29 -21.83 15.85
CA PRO A 10 1.61 -20.42 15.61
C PRO A 10 2.13 -20.24 14.18
N LEU A 11 1.79 -19.11 13.53
CA LEU A 11 2.28 -18.78 12.19
C LEU A 11 3.80 -18.82 12.17
N THR A 12 4.36 -19.39 11.09
CA THR A 12 5.77 -19.15 10.81
C THR A 12 5.99 -17.67 10.49
N LYS A 13 7.21 -17.18 10.68
CA LYS A 13 7.58 -15.79 10.33
C LYS A 13 7.20 -15.44 8.88
N ASP A 14 7.33 -16.39 7.96
CA ASP A 14 7.00 -16.21 6.55
C ASP A 14 5.50 -16.08 6.31
N GLN A 15 4.69 -16.91 6.98
CA GLN A 15 3.23 -16.84 6.87
C GLN A 15 2.69 -15.54 7.47
N LEU A 16 3.26 -15.09 8.61
CA LEU A 16 2.91 -13.81 9.21
C LEU A 16 3.27 -12.63 8.29
N ASN A 17 4.48 -12.64 7.72
CA ASN A 17 4.91 -11.62 6.76
C ASN A 17 4.04 -11.61 5.50
N PHE A 18 3.61 -12.78 5.02
CA PHE A 18 2.67 -12.89 3.91
C PHE A 18 1.32 -12.23 4.24
N LEU A 19 0.77 -12.51 5.42
CA LEU A 19 -0.48 -11.90 5.88
C LEU A 19 -0.36 -10.38 6.00
N TYR A 20 0.73 -9.88 6.59
CA TYR A 20 1.01 -8.44 6.68
C TYR A 20 1.02 -7.76 5.31
N LYS A 21 1.65 -8.37 4.31
CA LYS A 21 1.64 -7.85 2.94
C LYS A 21 0.23 -7.83 2.35
N LYS A 22 -0.64 -8.81 2.67
CA LYS A 22 -2.03 -8.83 2.20
C LYS A 22 -2.89 -7.76 2.87
N VAL A 23 -2.76 -7.58 4.17
CA VAL A 23 -3.44 -6.49 4.91
C VAL A 23 -2.98 -5.14 4.38
N LEU A 24 -1.69 -4.95 4.15
CA LEU A 24 -1.17 -3.70 3.63
C LEU A 24 -1.64 -3.43 2.19
N LYS A 25 -1.70 -4.47 1.36
CA LYS A 25 -2.26 -4.39 0.02
C LYS A 25 -3.72 -3.93 0.06
N PHE A 26 -4.54 -4.51 0.93
CA PHE A 26 -5.93 -4.07 1.17
C PHE A 26 -6.00 -2.60 1.57
N ILE A 27 -5.16 -2.15 2.50
CA ILE A 27 -5.15 -0.75 2.93
C ILE A 27 -4.85 0.19 1.76
N VAL A 28 -3.87 -0.15 0.93
CA VAL A 28 -3.41 0.69 -0.18
C VAL A 28 -4.40 0.68 -1.35
N GLU A 29 -4.83 -0.50 -1.80
CA GLU A 29 -5.72 -0.62 -2.96
C GLU A 29 -7.12 -0.07 -2.68
N ASP A 30 -7.63 -0.27 -1.46
CA ASP A 30 -8.96 0.20 -1.06
C ASP A 30 -8.93 1.56 -0.36
N SER A 31 -7.80 2.27 -0.38
CA SER A 31 -7.61 3.59 0.24
C SER A 31 -8.10 3.68 1.68
N GLN A 32 -7.88 2.62 2.46
CA GLN A 32 -8.34 2.56 3.85
C GLN A 32 -7.46 3.44 4.74
N PRO A 33 -8.03 4.06 5.79
CA PRO A 33 -7.23 4.73 6.79
C PRO A 33 -6.39 3.71 7.56
N PHE A 34 -5.12 4.02 7.87
CA PHE A 34 -4.28 3.16 8.71
C PHE A 34 -4.90 2.85 10.07
N TYR A 35 -5.79 3.73 10.55
CA TYR A 35 -6.59 3.51 11.76
C TYR A 35 -7.47 2.25 11.71
N ILE A 36 -7.73 1.65 10.54
CA ILE A 36 -8.41 0.36 10.46
C ILE A 36 -7.67 -0.74 11.23
N LEU A 37 -6.33 -0.65 11.32
CA LEU A 37 -5.51 -1.55 12.12
C LEU A 37 -5.76 -1.43 13.63
N GLU A 38 -6.32 -0.30 14.08
CA GLU A 38 -6.72 -0.05 15.47
C GLU A 38 -8.12 -0.60 15.79
N SER A 39 -8.96 -0.78 14.77
CA SER A 39 -10.37 -1.18 14.91
C SER A 39 -10.53 -2.53 15.60
N LYS A 40 -11.37 -2.56 16.66
CA LYS A 40 -11.65 -3.77 17.43
C LYS A 40 -12.30 -4.86 16.58
N SER A 41 -13.32 -4.51 15.80
CA SER A 41 -14.02 -5.48 14.94
C SER A 41 -13.13 -6.02 13.83
N PHE A 42 -12.21 -5.21 13.30
CA PHE A 42 -11.22 -5.66 12.32
C PHE A 42 -10.21 -6.62 12.96
N LYS A 43 -9.72 -6.32 14.17
CA LYS A 43 -8.86 -7.22 14.95
C LYS A 43 -9.57 -8.54 15.25
N GLU A 44 -10.83 -8.52 15.66
CA GLU A 44 -11.64 -9.72 15.90
C GLU A 44 -11.79 -10.56 14.63
N LEU A 45 -12.07 -9.94 13.47
CA LEU A 45 -12.10 -10.63 12.18
C LEU A 45 -10.77 -11.31 11.86
N LEU A 46 -9.65 -10.61 12.03
CA LEU A 46 -8.31 -11.18 11.79
C LEU A 46 -7.99 -12.33 12.75
N LEU A 47 -8.40 -12.22 14.02
CA LEU A 47 -8.23 -13.27 15.03
C LEU A 47 -9.06 -14.52 14.73
N LEU A 48 -10.29 -14.35 14.22
CA LEU A 48 -11.13 -15.47 13.78
C LEU A 48 -10.52 -16.21 12.59
N LEU A 49 -9.86 -15.47 11.69
CA LEU A 49 -9.15 -16.06 10.55
C LEU A 49 -7.81 -16.68 10.96
N HIS A 50 -7.17 -16.16 12.01
CA HIS A 50 -5.96 -16.75 12.59
C HIS A 50 -5.72 -16.32 14.06
N LEU A 51 -5.73 -17.30 14.98
CA LEU A 51 -5.71 -17.05 16.43
C LEU A 51 -4.46 -16.36 16.99
N PHE A 52 -3.37 -16.26 16.22
CA PHE A 52 -2.08 -15.68 16.64
C PHE A 52 -1.67 -14.47 15.79
N PHE A 53 -2.63 -13.64 15.38
CA PHE A 53 -2.29 -12.35 14.77
C PHE A 53 -1.76 -11.40 15.84
N GLU A 54 -0.43 -11.30 15.96
CA GLU A 54 0.17 -10.15 16.60
C GLU A 54 -0.09 -8.91 15.74
N LEU A 55 -0.51 -7.83 16.38
CA LEU A 55 -0.75 -6.56 15.70
C LEU A 55 0.54 -6.07 15.04
N LEU A 56 0.41 -5.59 13.81
CA LEU A 56 1.44 -4.83 13.12
C LEU A 56 1.89 -3.68 14.02
N THR A 57 3.14 -3.69 14.44
CA THR A 57 3.75 -2.51 15.06
C THR A 57 3.97 -1.44 13.98
N ASP A 58 3.88 -0.17 14.36
CA ASP A 58 4.10 0.96 13.44
C ASP A 58 5.41 0.83 12.66
N LYS A 59 6.47 0.37 13.32
CA LYS A 59 7.78 0.15 12.70
C LYS A 59 7.77 -0.94 11.62
N VAL A 60 7.04 -2.03 11.84
CA VAL A 60 6.90 -3.10 10.84
C VAL A 60 6.06 -2.61 9.67
N LEU A 61 4.96 -1.90 9.95
CA LEU A 61 4.11 -1.30 8.93
C LEU A 61 4.90 -0.30 8.05
N GLU A 62 5.65 0.60 8.67
CA GLU A 62 6.50 1.57 7.99
C GLU A 62 7.54 0.89 7.08
N ASN A 63 8.23 -0.14 7.59
CA ASN A 63 9.18 -0.90 6.79
C ASN A 63 8.52 -1.60 5.58
N LEU A 64 7.36 -2.21 5.78
CA LEU A 64 6.61 -2.87 4.70
C LEU A 64 6.13 -1.86 3.65
N LEU A 65 5.58 -0.71 4.08
CA LEU A 65 5.18 0.39 3.20
C LEU A 65 6.35 0.90 2.38
N ASN A 66 7.48 1.19 3.02
CA ASN A 66 8.69 1.64 2.35
C ASN A 66 9.20 0.64 1.33
N ASN A 67 9.16 -0.66 1.64
CA ASN A 67 9.56 -1.71 0.71
C ASN A 67 8.59 -1.82 -0.48
N MET A 68 7.28 -1.76 -0.23
CA MET A 68 6.27 -1.75 -1.30
C MET A 68 6.40 -0.52 -2.20
N PHE A 69 6.62 0.66 -1.61
CA PHE A 69 6.83 1.89 -2.35
C PHE A 69 8.08 1.80 -3.24
N LYS A 70 9.22 1.35 -2.71
CA LYS A 70 10.45 1.14 -3.50
C LYS A 70 10.25 0.14 -4.63
N ALA A 71 9.56 -0.97 -4.36
CA ALA A 71 9.24 -1.96 -5.40
C ALA A 71 8.36 -1.35 -6.51
N GLY A 72 7.35 -0.56 -6.13
CA GLY A 72 6.52 0.19 -7.07
C GLY A 72 7.34 1.17 -7.91
N GLN A 73 8.26 1.92 -7.29
CA GLN A 73 9.17 2.82 -8.02
C GLN A 73 10.02 2.08 -9.06
N THR A 74 10.56 0.90 -8.71
CA THR A 74 11.30 0.08 -9.67
C THR A 74 10.41 -0.36 -10.82
N GLN A 75 9.21 -0.86 -10.55
CA GLN A 75 8.25 -1.25 -11.58
C GLN A 75 7.88 -0.09 -12.51
N LEU A 76 7.70 1.12 -11.96
CA LEU A 76 7.41 2.31 -12.75
C LEU A 76 8.58 2.71 -13.66
N LYS A 77 9.82 2.57 -13.20
CA LYS A 77 11.00 2.77 -14.05
C LYS A 77 11.00 1.78 -15.21
N ASP A 78 10.79 0.49 -14.93
CA ASP A 78 10.75 -0.56 -15.96
C ASP A 78 9.62 -0.33 -16.98
N ILE A 79 8.50 0.27 -16.56
CA ILE A 79 7.41 0.68 -17.46
C ILE A 79 7.87 1.86 -18.31
N PHE A 80 8.36 2.95 -17.70
CA PHE A 80 8.72 4.17 -18.41
C PHE A 80 9.91 4.00 -19.35
N GLU A 81 10.82 3.06 -19.10
CA GLU A 81 11.88 2.69 -20.06
C GLU A 81 11.34 2.15 -21.38
N LYS A 82 10.12 1.61 -21.39
CA LYS A 82 9.45 1.04 -22.58
C LYS A 82 8.47 2.01 -23.23
N VAL A 83 8.21 3.16 -22.59
CA VAL A 83 7.27 4.16 -23.08
C VAL A 83 8.01 5.13 -24.00
N GLU A 84 7.58 5.22 -25.26
CA GLU A 84 8.19 6.13 -26.24
C GLU A 84 7.88 7.60 -25.93
N LYS A 85 6.64 7.88 -25.52
CA LYS A 85 6.14 9.24 -25.27
C LYS A 85 5.32 9.28 -24.00
N ILE A 86 5.70 10.20 -23.11
CA ILE A 86 5.02 10.48 -21.86
C ILE A 86 4.66 11.97 -21.79
N SER A 87 3.46 12.26 -21.34
CA SER A 87 3.02 13.61 -20.99
C SER A 87 2.86 13.71 -19.48
N LEU A 88 3.28 14.83 -18.90
CA LEU A 88 3.17 15.09 -17.47
C LEU A 88 2.25 16.29 -17.25
N THR A 89 1.32 16.17 -16.32
CA THR A 89 0.57 17.32 -15.80
C THR A 89 0.93 17.54 -14.35
N THR A 90 1.05 18.80 -13.97
CA THR A 90 1.25 19.22 -12.60
C THR A 90 0.01 19.94 -12.11
N ASP A 91 -0.49 19.57 -10.94
CA ASP A 91 -1.53 20.30 -10.24
C ASP A 91 -0.94 20.94 -8.99
N PHE A 92 -1.20 22.24 -8.81
CA PHE A 92 -0.67 23.04 -7.72
C PHE A 92 -1.83 23.51 -6.84
N TRP A 93 -1.78 23.19 -5.55
CA TRP A 93 -2.79 23.67 -4.62
C TRP A 93 -2.19 24.07 -3.28
N THR A 94 -2.94 24.93 -2.57
CA THR A 94 -2.70 25.23 -1.17
C THR A 94 -3.83 24.60 -0.36
N SER A 95 -3.48 23.77 0.62
CA SER A 95 -4.46 23.14 1.51
C SER A 95 -5.09 24.16 2.46
N ARG A 96 -6.18 23.75 3.11
CA ARG A 96 -6.82 24.56 4.18
C ARG A 96 -5.86 24.87 5.33
N GLY A 97 -4.86 24.01 5.56
CA GLY A 97 -3.79 24.24 6.53
C GLY A 97 -2.66 25.14 6.02
N GLN A 98 -2.89 25.88 4.92
CA GLN A 98 -1.94 26.77 4.25
C GLN A 98 -0.65 26.05 3.79
N GLN A 99 -0.71 24.73 3.61
CA GLN A 99 0.41 23.94 3.11
C GLN A 99 0.31 23.86 1.58
N LYS A 100 1.42 24.12 0.89
CA LYS A 100 1.48 24.10 -0.58
C LYS A 100 1.91 22.73 -1.08
N TYR A 101 1.26 22.25 -2.14
CA TYR A 101 1.55 20.95 -2.74
C TYR A 101 1.63 21.04 -4.26
N ILE A 102 2.41 20.11 -4.84
CA ILE A 102 2.41 19.81 -6.26
C ILE A 102 2.11 18.32 -6.43
N GLY A 103 1.03 18.00 -7.13
CA GLY A 103 0.76 16.66 -7.64
C GLY A 103 1.28 16.52 -9.05
N VAL A 104 1.94 15.41 -9.37
CA VAL A 104 2.39 15.10 -10.73
C VAL A 104 1.68 13.84 -11.22
N THR A 105 1.03 13.95 -12.38
CA THR A 105 0.36 12.83 -13.04
C THR A 105 0.99 12.60 -14.41
N ALA A 106 1.33 11.34 -14.71
CA ALA A 106 1.80 10.91 -16.02
C ALA A 106 0.68 10.31 -16.86
N TYR A 107 0.80 10.55 -18.16
CA TYR A 107 -0.09 10.04 -19.19
C TYR A 107 0.77 9.45 -20.31
N TRP A 108 0.45 8.24 -20.74
CA TRP A 108 1.07 7.64 -21.92
C TRP A 108 0.09 6.70 -22.64
N ILE A 109 0.36 6.45 -23.91
CA ILE A 109 -0.42 5.51 -24.72
C ILE A 109 0.42 4.23 -24.86
N SER A 110 -0.15 3.07 -24.53
CA SER A 110 0.53 1.78 -24.72
C SER A 110 0.50 1.35 -26.20
N ASN A 111 1.27 0.30 -26.53
CA ASN A 111 1.28 -0.28 -27.88
C ASN A 111 -0.10 -0.80 -28.33
N ASP A 112 -0.95 -1.16 -27.38
CA ASP A 112 -2.35 -1.58 -27.62
C ASP A 112 -3.32 -0.38 -27.72
N PHE A 113 -2.81 0.84 -27.90
CA PHE A 113 -3.56 2.09 -27.97
C PHE A 113 -4.41 2.42 -26.73
N ASN A 114 -4.05 1.89 -25.56
CA ASN A 114 -4.72 2.22 -24.31
C ASN A 114 -4.07 3.44 -23.65
N LEU A 115 -4.90 4.42 -23.25
CA LEU A 115 -4.44 5.53 -22.42
C LEU A 115 -4.21 5.03 -20.99
N ASN A 116 -3.01 5.26 -20.50
CA ASN A 116 -2.62 4.99 -19.12
C ASN A 116 -2.43 6.30 -18.37
N ILE A 117 -2.93 6.35 -17.15
CA ILE A 117 -2.88 7.53 -16.27
C ILE A 117 -2.33 7.07 -14.93
N LEU A 118 -1.32 7.77 -14.42
CA LEU A 118 -0.70 7.42 -13.16
C LEU A 118 -0.32 8.65 -12.35
N PHE A 119 -0.79 8.72 -11.11
CA PHE A 119 -0.28 9.68 -10.14
C PHE A 119 1.11 9.26 -9.67
N ILE A 120 2.14 10.04 -9.99
CA ILE A 120 3.54 9.68 -9.72
C ILE A 120 3.93 10.11 -8.30
N ILE A 121 3.66 11.36 -7.95
CA ILE A 121 4.16 11.92 -6.70
C ILE A 121 3.34 13.12 -6.24
N LEU A 122 3.25 13.24 -4.91
CA LEU A 122 2.81 14.43 -4.20
C LEU A 122 4.01 15.08 -3.51
N ILE A 123 4.34 16.31 -3.87
CA ILE A 123 5.45 17.06 -3.29
C ILE A 123 4.87 18.11 -2.33
N HIS A 124 5.28 18.05 -1.07
CA HIS A 124 5.03 19.13 -0.10
C HIS A 124 6.08 20.24 -0.29
N LEU A 125 5.62 21.44 -0.62
CA LEU A 125 6.48 22.60 -0.82
C LEU A 125 6.72 23.29 0.53
N LYS A 126 7.95 23.16 1.03
CA LYS A 126 8.45 23.91 2.19
C LYS A 126 9.03 25.23 1.67
N LEU A 127 8.17 26.23 1.52
CA LEU A 127 8.53 27.61 1.14
C LEU A 127 8.40 28.53 2.35
#